data_AF-A0A1B6ILV9-F1
#
_entry.id   AF-A0A1B6ILV9-F1
#
_cell.length_a   1.000
_cell.length_b   1.000
_cell.length_c   1.000
_cell.angle_alpha   90.00
_cell.angle_beta   90.00
_cell.angle_gamma   90.00
#
_symmetry.space_group_name_H-M   'P 1'
#
loop_
_entity.id
_entity.type
_entity.pdbx_description
1 polymer ?
#
loop_
_entity_poly.entity_id
_entity_poly.type
_entity_poly.pdbx_seq_one_letter_code
_entity_poly.pdbx_strand_id
1 'polypeptide(L)'
;HTYDLENIHESQVNSIRSAANQHYGLSVLSTELETLGTTHGSLTYANNVVTFQGERCIFSIPKEAIRSMVELENELEFKLEDAEVVFSTSSNVARLVGAKVSEEICIL
;
A
#
# COMPACT_ATOMS: atom_id res chain seq x y z
N HIS A 1 -6.73 7.48 9.22
CA HIS A 1 -5.72 7.41 10.29
C HIS A 1 -5.30 5.98 10.44
N THR A 2 -4.20 5.64 9.79
CA THR A 2 -3.46 4.39 9.95
C THR A 2 -2.49 4.54 11.13
N TYR A 3 -2.32 3.48 11.92
CA TYR A 3 -1.40 3.42 13.04
C TYR A 3 -0.47 2.22 12.85
N ASP A 4 0.83 2.47 12.81
CA ASP A 4 1.85 1.43 12.72
C ASP A 4 2.34 1.06 14.12
N LEU A 5 2.23 -0.23 14.45
CA LEU A 5 2.75 -0.80 15.69
C LEU A 5 3.98 -1.62 15.37
N GLU A 6 5.15 -1.00 15.53
CA GLU A 6 6.45 -1.59 15.20
C GLU A 6 7.09 -2.28 16.41
N ASN A 7 8.15 -3.06 16.16
CA ASN A 7 8.97 -3.72 17.17
C ASN A 7 8.22 -4.74 18.06
N ILE A 8 7.20 -5.39 17.51
CA ILE A 8 6.49 -6.48 18.18
C ILE A 8 7.31 -7.77 18.07
N HIS A 9 7.61 -8.39 19.20
CA HIS A 9 8.26 -9.69 19.22
C HIS A 9 7.32 -10.79 18.71
N GLU A 10 7.82 -11.74 17.91
CA GLU A 10 7.01 -12.78 17.26
C GLU A 10 6.14 -13.58 18.27
N SER A 11 6.68 -13.85 19.46
CA SER A 11 5.95 -14.56 20.52
C SER A 11 4.67 -13.85 20.99
N GLN A 12 4.54 -12.54 20.75
CA GLN A 12 3.38 -11.74 21.17
C GLN A 12 2.27 -11.71 20.11
N VAL A 13 2.57 -12.07 18.85
CA VAL A 13 1.65 -11.93 17.72
C VAL A 13 0.32 -12.66 17.97
N ASN A 14 0.35 -13.90 18.46
CA ASN A 14 -0.87 -14.68 18.71
C ASN A 14 -1.74 -14.09 19.81
N SER A 15 -1.13 -13.54 20.86
CA SER A 15 -1.85 -12.86 21.94
C SER A 15 -2.53 -11.59 21.44
N ILE A 16 -1.83 -10.82 20.59
CA ILE A 16 -2.39 -9.60 19.97
C ILE A 16 -3.57 -9.95 19.06
N ARG A 17 -3.44 -10.95 18.18
CA ARG A 17 -4.55 -11.40 17.31
C ARG A 17 -5.77 -11.81 18.14
N SER A 18 -5.54 -12.57 19.21
CA SER A 18 -6.61 -13.04 20.09
C SER A 18 -7.31 -11.89 20.81
N ALA A 19 -6.56 -10.95 21.36
CA ALA A 19 -7.11 -9.77 22.03
C ALA A 19 -7.90 -8.88 21.05
N ALA A 20 -7.37 -8.66 19.85
CA ALA A 20 -8.04 -7.87 18.81
C ALA A 20 -9.40 -8.49 18.42
N ASN A 21 -9.44 -9.81 18.26
CA ASN A 21 -10.67 -10.52 17.96
C ASN A 21 -11.66 -10.49 19.13
N GLN A 22 -11.20 -10.76 20.35
CA GLN A 22 -12.08 -10.83 21.53
C GLN A 22 -12.69 -9.47 21.90
N HIS A 23 -11.91 -8.40 21.84
CA HIS A 23 -12.36 -7.08 22.30
C HIS A 23 -13.04 -6.27 21.20
N TYR A 24 -12.67 -6.48 19.93
CA TYR A 24 -13.12 -5.65 18.82
C TYR A 24 -13.73 -6.44 17.65
N GLY A 25 -13.75 -7.77 17.70
CA GLY A 25 -14.21 -8.61 16.60
C GLY A 25 -13.32 -8.53 15.35
N LEU A 26 -12.07 -8.09 15.52
CA LEU A 26 -11.15 -7.84 14.40
C LEU A 26 -10.34 -9.10 14.06
N SER A 27 -10.32 -9.45 12.78
CA SER A 27 -9.39 -10.45 12.24
C SER A 27 -8.09 -9.77 11.82
N VAL A 28 -7.01 -10.06 12.53
CA VAL A 28 -5.67 -9.55 12.22
C VAL A 28 -4.95 -10.56 11.34
N LEU A 29 -4.85 -10.23 10.05
CA LEU A 29 -4.24 -11.10 9.04
C LEU A 29 -2.71 -10.98 9.06
N SER A 30 -2.05 -12.08 8.70
CA SER A 30 -0.61 -12.08 8.42
C SER A 30 -0.42 -11.92 6.92
N THR A 31 0.24 -10.85 6.51
CA THR A 31 0.64 -10.65 5.11
C THR A 31 2.14 -10.82 5.04
N GLU A 32 2.62 -11.81 4.30
CA GLU A 32 4.03 -11.89 3.96
C GLU A 32 4.36 -10.83 2.91
N LEU A 33 5.40 -10.05 3.15
CA LEU A 33 5.89 -9.05 2.21
C LEU A 33 6.87 -9.69 1.21
N GLU A 34 7.02 -9.02 0.08
CA GLU A 34 8.03 -9.34 -0.92
C GLU A 34 9.45 -9.06 -0.38
N THR A 35 10.40 -9.95 -0.68
CA THR A 35 11.80 -9.85 -0.22
C THR A 35 12.83 -9.83 -1.35
N LEU A 36 12.40 -10.03 -2.60
CA LEU A 36 13.29 -10.26 -3.74
C LEU A 36 13.72 -8.98 -4.48
N GLY A 37 13.45 -7.80 -3.94
CA GLY A 37 13.80 -6.53 -4.60
C GLY A 37 13.05 -6.29 -5.89
N THR A 38 11.80 -6.78 -5.96
CA THR A 38 10.93 -6.67 -7.12
C THR A 38 10.66 -5.20 -7.49
N THR A 39 10.89 -4.85 -8.76
CA THR A 39 10.74 -3.48 -9.27
C THR A 39 9.53 -3.28 -10.17
N HIS A 40 8.83 -4.36 -10.53
CA HIS A 40 7.67 -4.35 -11.43
C HIS A 40 6.46 -4.96 -10.73
N GLY A 41 5.24 -4.63 -11.15
CA GLY A 41 4.05 -5.16 -10.49
C GLY A 41 2.79 -4.38 -10.82
N SER A 42 1.84 -4.38 -9.91
CA SER A 42 0.64 -3.55 -10.00
C SER A 42 0.45 -2.64 -8.80
N LEU A 43 -0.12 -1.47 -9.10
CA LEU A 43 -0.58 -0.52 -8.09
C LEU A 43 -2.09 -0.65 -7.97
N THR A 44 -2.57 -0.84 -6.74
CA THR A 44 -3.99 -0.96 -6.44
C THR A 44 -4.39 0.05 -5.36
N TYR A 45 -5.60 0.57 -5.44
CA TYR A 45 -6.16 1.46 -4.41
C TYR A 45 -7.40 0.81 -3.79
N ALA A 46 -7.28 0.43 -2.51
CA ALA A 46 -8.38 -0.15 -1.73
C ALA A 46 -8.28 0.29 -0.27
N ASN A 47 -9.42 0.43 0.42
CA ASN A 47 -9.47 0.76 1.85
C ASN A 47 -8.65 2.00 2.26
N ASN A 48 -8.57 3.02 1.39
CA ASN A 48 -7.73 4.22 1.57
C ASN A 48 -6.23 3.95 1.65
N VAL A 49 -5.76 2.84 1.09
CA VAL A 49 -4.35 2.48 0.99
C VAL A 49 -4.01 2.26 -0.48
N VAL A 50 -2.89 2.82 -0.90
CA VAL A 50 -2.26 2.52 -2.19
C VAL A 50 -1.27 1.39 -1.95
N THR A 51 -1.47 0.24 -2.59
CA THR A 51 -0.61 -0.93 -2.43
C THR A 51 0.14 -1.21 -3.72
N PHE A 52 1.45 -1.31 -3.62
CA PHE A 52 2.31 -1.81 -4.70
C PHE A 52 2.60 -3.29 -4.46
N GLN A 53 2.29 -4.13 -5.44
CA GLN A 53 2.37 -5.59 -5.32
C GLN A 53 2.90 -6.25 -6.58
N GLY A 54 3.69 -7.30 -6.44
CA GLY A 54 3.99 -8.27 -7.50
C GLY A 54 3.12 -9.50 -7.31
N GLU A 55 3.74 -10.66 -7.08
CA GLU A 55 3.04 -11.83 -6.53
C GLU A 55 2.64 -11.63 -5.06
N ARG A 56 3.42 -10.83 -4.33
CA ARG A 56 3.20 -10.45 -2.92
C ARG A 56 3.19 -8.93 -2.78
N CYS A 57 2.65 -8.44 -1.67
CA CYS A 57 2.70 -7.02 -1.32
C CYS A 57 4.16 -6.59 -1.13
N ILE A 58 4.58 -5.54 -1.83
CA ILE A 58 5.93 -4.97 -1.70
C ILE A 58 5.90 -3.87 -0.64
N PHE A 59 5.02 -2.88 -0.82
CA PHE A 59 4.73 -1.88 0.19
C PHE A 59 3.33 -1.29 0.03
N SER A 60 2.91 -0.53 1.03
CA SER A 60 1.62 0.15 1.04
C SER A 60 1.78 1.55 1.61
N ILE A 61 1.09 2.53 1.00
CA ILE A 61 1.10 3.92 1.41
C ILE A 61 -0.34 4.31 1.79
N PRO A 62 -0.59 4.71 3.05
CA PRO A 62 -1.87 5.29 3.43
C PRO A 62 -2.16 6.55 2.61
N LYS A 63 -3.40 6.70 2.14
CA LYS A 63 -3.79 7.86 1.33
C LYS A 63 -3.54 9.19 2.04
N GLU A 64 -3.72 9.23 3.36
CA GLU A 64 -3.43 10.43 4.16
C GLU A 64 -1.96 10.85 4.14
N ALA A 65 -1.03 9.96 3.84
CA ALA A 65 0.39 10.27 3.72
C ALA A 65 0.76 10.87 2.36
N ILE A 66 -0.10 10.72 1.34
CA ILE A 66 0.11 11.23 -0.01
C ILE A 66 -0.36 12.69 -0.07
N ARG A 67 0.58 13.63 -0.11
CA ARG A 67 0.29 15.07 -0.20
C ARG A 67 -0.24 15.47 -1.57
N SER A 68 0.34 14.91 -2.63
CA SER A 68 -0.12 15.10 -3.99
C SER A 68 0.31 13.94 -4.87
N MET A 69 -0.44 13.73 -5.95
CA MET A 69 -0.13 12.76 -6.99
C MET A 69 -0.08 13.47 -8.33
N VAL A 70 0.94 13.19 -9.13
CA VAL A 70 1.10 13.74 -10.48
C VAL A 70 1.32 12.58 -11.44
N GLU A 71 0.71 12.65 -12.61
CA GLU A 71 1.02 11.75 -13.71
C GLU A 71 1.61 12.58 -14.85
N LEU A 72 2.78 12.17 -15.33
CA LEU A 72 3.51 12.81 -16.42
C LEU A 72 3.87 11.73 -17.44
N GLU A 73 3.19 11.72 -18.57
CA GLU A 73 3.39 10.74 -19.64
C GLU A 73 3.27 9.28 -19.16
N ASN A 74 4.41 8.62 -18.92
CA ASN A 74 4.54 7.24 -18.46
C ASN A 74 5.07 7.16 -17.03
N GLU A 75 4.99 8.25 -16.27
CA GLU A 75 5.44 8.34 -14.89
C GLU A 75 4.29 8.70 -13.96
N LEU A 76 4.24 8.00 -12.82
CA LEU A 76 3.34 8.27 -11.72
C LEU A 76 4.15 8.66 -10.49
N GLU A 77 3.94 9.88 -10.01
CA GLU A 77 4.65 10.46 -8.88
C GLU A 77 3.73 10.58 -7.66
N PHE A 78 4.17 10.06 -6.53
CA PHE A 78 3.58 10.30 -5.21
C PHE A 78 4.49 11.17 -4.37
N LYS A 79 4.01 12.37 -4.01
CA LYS A 79 4.70 13.25 -3.06
C LYS A 79 4.23 12.95 -1.66
N LEU A 80 5.15 12.50 -0.82
CA LEU A 80 4.96 12.26 0.61
C LEU A 80 5.49 13.46 1.40
N GLU A 81 5.57 13.34 2.72
CA GLU A 81 6.07 14.42 3.58
C GLU A 81 7.54 14.73 3.35
N ASP A 82 8.39 13.71 3.45
CA ASP A 82 9.85 13.81 3.37
C ASP A 82 10.45 13.01 2.19
N ALA A 83 9.60 12.47 1.32
CA ALA A 83 10.01 11.59 0.25
C ALA A 83 9.13 11.74 -1.00
N GLU A 84 9.67 11.26 -2.12
CA GLU A 84 8.96 11.14 -3.39
C GLU A 84 9.12 9.71 -3.89
N VAL A 85 8.01 9.13 -4.36
CA VAL A 85 7.99 7.79 -4.97
C VAL A 85 7.55 7.95 -6.41
N VAL A 86 8.41 7.52 -7.34
CA VAL A 86 8.15 7.61 -8.78
C VAL A 86 8.09 6.22 -9.36
N PHE A 87 7.07 5.96 -10.16
CA PHE A 87 6.88 4.71 -10.86
C PHE A 87 6.81 4.94 -12.36
N SER A 88 7.43 4.04 -13.12
CA SER A 88 7.21 3.92 -14.56
C SER A 88 5.97 3.08 -14.82
N THR A 89 5.04 3.58 -15.63
CA THR A 89 3.79 2.91 -15.99
C THR A 89 3.55 2.95 -17.49
N SER A 90 2.87 1.93 -18.00
CA SER A 90 2.42 1.87 -19.40
C SER A 90 0.94 2.24 -19.57
N SER A 91 0.26 2.60 -18.49
CA SER A 91 -1.19 2.87 -18.46
C SER A 91 -1.46 4.31 -18.05
N ASN A 92 -2.53 4.91 -18.56
CA ASN A 92 -2.96 6.26 -18.18
C ASN A 92 -3.64 6.24 -16.80
N VAL A 93 -2.95 6.72 -15.77
CA VAL A 93 -3.21 6.55 -14.32
C VAL A 93 -4.15 7.61 -13.72
N ALA A 94 -4.32 8.77 -14.33
CA ALA A 94 -5.00 9.94 -13.75
C ALA A 94 -6.46 9.64 -13.37
N ARG A 95 -7.04 8.56 -13.91
CA ARG A 95 -8.39 8.09 -13.61
C ARG A 95 -8.52 7.34 -12.28
N LEU A 96 -7.45 6.74 -11.75
CA LEU A 96 -7.52 5.85 -10.58
C LEU A 96 -7.88 6.56 -9.27
N VAL A 97 -7.11 7.61 -8.92
CA VAL A 97 -7.21 8.23 -7.59
C VAL A 97 -8.22 9.37 -7.57
N GLY A 98 -8.46 10.03 -8.71
CA GLY A 98 -9.45 11.09 -8.86
C GLY A 98 -10.90 10.59 -8.82
N ALA A 99 -11.18 9.38 -9.30
CA ALA A 99 -12.54 8.89 -9.46
C ALA A 99 -13.09 8.06 -8.28
N LYS A 100 -12.28 7.75 -7.25
CA LYS A 100 -12.63 6.77 -6.19
C LYS A 100 -13.08 5.41 -6.76
N VAL A 101 -12.57 5.01 -7.93
CA VAL A 101 -12.86 3.71 -8.53
C VAL A 101 -11.69 2.79 -8.23
N SER A 102 -11.97 1.59 -7.72
CA SER A 102 -10.98 0.54 -7.54
C SER A 102 -10.54 0.04 -8.91
N GLU A 103 -9.42 0.55 -9.41
CA GLU A 103 -8.78 0.11 -10.65
C GLU A 103 -7.35 -0.36 -10.33
N GLU A 104 -6.82 -1.27 -11.16
CA GLU A 104 -5.48 -1.82 -11.06
C GLU A 104 -4.60 -1.22 -12.16
N ILE A 105 -3.37 -0.81 -11.82
CA ILE A 105 -2.41 -0.22 -12.76
C ILE A 105 -1.20 -1.13 -12.90
N CYS A 106 -0.76 -1.38 -14.13
CA CYS A 106 0.50 -2.06 -14.39
C CYS A 106 1.69 -1.09 -14.23
N ILE A 107 2.65 -1.49 -13.41
CA ILE A 107 3.95 -0.84 -13.17
C ILE A 107 5.04 -1.70 -13.82
N LEU A 108 5.88 -1.06 -14.64
CA LEU A 108 6.91 -1.71 -15.45
C LEU A 108 8.25 -1.85 -14.72
#